data_AF-A0AAP8U744-F1
#
_entry.id   AF-A0AAP8U744-F1
#
_cell.length_a   1.000
_cell.length_b   1.000
_cell.length_c   1.000
_cell.angle_alpha   90.00
_cell.angle_beta   90.00
_cell.angle_gamma   90.00
#
_symmetry.space_group_name_H-M   'P 1'
#
loop_
_entity.id
_entity.type
_entity.pdbx_description
1 polymer ?
#
loop_
_entity_poly.entity_id
_entity_poly.type
_entity_poly.pdbx_seq_one_letter_code
_entity_poly.pdbx_strand_id
1 'polypeptide(L)'
;MKIKITDDQLYDAKEGVLILNGEECEYLGTERDEDSNGRASLRYFKRPSDGKIFQVYLYYIRYGYEDYGFDVSMSDNEITEVKRKETIQYKYVPVD
;
A
#
# COMPACT_ATOMS: atom_id res chain seq x y z
N MET A 1 8.32 -2.54 12.53
CA MET A 1 8.28 -1.22 13.23
C MET A 1 7.22 -0.40 12.54
N LYS A 2 6.36 0.32 13.25
CA LYS A 2 5.37 1.21 12.62
C LYS A 2 5.89 2.64 12.58
N ILE A 3 5.57 3.35 11.51
CA ILE A 3 5.96 4.75 11.30
C ILE A 3 4.71 5.52 10.93
N LYS A 4 4.51 6.67 11.57
CA LYS A 4 3.40 7.56 11.25
C LYS A 4 3.76 8.44 10.06
N ILE A 5 2.84 8.58 9.11
CA ILE A 5 2.94 9.45 7.94
C ILE A 5 1.87 10.53 7.99
N THR A 6 2.02 11.58 7.18
CA THR A 6 1.01 12.62 7.01
C THR A 6 -0.08 12.18 6.04
N ASP A 7 -1.21 12.89 6.03
CA ASP A 7 -2.28 12.66 5.06
C ASP A 7 -1.81 12.90 3.62
N ASP A 8 -0.94 13.89 3.40
CA ASP A 8 -0.31 14.15 2.09
C ASP A 8 0.54 12.96 1.63
N GLN A 9 1.41 12.45 2.52
CA GLN A 9 2.23 11.26 2.22
C GLN A 9 1.38 10.02 1.96
N LEU A 10 0.23 9.90 2.64
CA LEU A 10 -0.73 8.83 2.40
C LEU A 10 -1.40 8.97 1.03
N TYR A 11 -1.82 10.17 0.67
CA TYR A 11 -2.42 10.47 -0.62
C TYR A 11 -1.42 10.21 -1.76
N ASP A 12 -0.18 10.63 -1.61
CA ASP A 12 0.89 10.34 -2.56
C ASP A 12 1.14 8.82 -2.65
N ALA A 13 1.12 8.10 -1.52
CA ALA A 13 1.33 6.65 -1.52
C ALA A 13 0.24 5.90 -2.28
N LYS A 14 -1.00 6.40 -2.27
CA LYS A 14 -2.10 5.93 -3.11
C LYS A 14 -1.82 6.14 -4.60
N GLU A 15 -1.08 7.16 -4.99
CA GLU A 15 -0.64 7.37 -6.38
C GLU A 15 0.69 6.66 -6.70
N GLY A 16 1.32 6.02 -5.70
CA GLY A 16 2.54 5.23 -5.87
C GLY A 16 3.82 6.00 -5.57
N VAL A 17 3.72 7.12 -4.86
CA VAL A 17 4.84 7.96 -4.44
C VAL A 17 4.93 7.95 -2.92
N LEU A 18 6.09 7.69 -2.34
CA LEU A 18 6.26 7.77 -0.89
C LEU A 18 7.56 8.49 -0.56
N ILE A 19 7.46 9.67 0.05
CA ILE A 19 8.62 10.44 0.49
C ILE A 19 8.76 10.29 2.02
N LEU A 20 9.85 9.67 2.47
CA LEU A 20 10.16 9.53 3.89
C LEU A 20 11.44 10.29 4.20
N ASN A 21 11.40 11.20 5.19
CA ASN A 21 12.56 12.00 5.60
C ASN A 21 13.23 12.78 4.44
N GLY A 22 12.44 13.23 3.45
CA GLY A 22 12.95 13.93 2.26
C GLY A 22 13.51 13.01 1.17
N GLU A 23 13.44 11.69 1.34
CA GLU A 23 13.86 10.71 0.35
C GLU A 23 12.66 10.05 -0.33
N GLU A 24 12.64 10.06 -1.66
CA GLU A 24 11.66 9.32 -2.44
C GLU A 24 11.97 7.81 -2.41
N CYS A 25 11.01 7.03 -1.97
CA CYS A 25 11.13 5.59 -1.90
C CYS A 25 10.79 4.94 -3.25
N GLU A 26 11.54 3.90 -3.61
CA GLU A 26 11.32 3.09 -4.81
C GLU A 26 10.04 2.26 -4.64
N TYR A 27 9.09 2.41 -5.55
CA TYR A 27 7.87 1.59 -5.57
C TYR A 27 8.18 0.17 -6.04
N LEU A 28 7.91 -0.82 -5.19
CA LEU A 28 8.17 -2.24 -5.47
C LEU A 28 6.97 -2.99 -6.03
N GLY A 29 5.75 -2.46 -5.85
CA GLY A 29 4.53 -3.08 -6.34
C GLY A 29 3.35 -3.04 -5.37
N THR A 30 2.27 -3.69 -5.78
CA THR A 30 1.04 -3.77 -5.01
C THR A 30 0.49 -5.19 -4.97
N GLU A 31 -0.08 -5.56 -3.83
CA GLU A 31 -1.00 -6.69 -3.67
C GLU A 31 -2.40 -6.11 -3.46
N ARG A 32 -3.41 -6.65 -4.15
CA ARG A 32 -4.80 -6.22 -3.99
C ARG A 32 -5.62 -7.41 -3.58
N ASP A 33 -6.51 -7.16 -2.65
CA ASP A 33 -7.56 -8.10 -2.27
C ASP A 33 -8.88 -7.36 -2.41
N GLU A 34 -9.78 -7.87 -3.24
CA GLU A 34 -11.07 -7.25 -3.52
C GLU A 34 -12.14 -8.29 -3.23
N ASP A 35 -13.06 -7.95 -2.33
CA ASP A 35 -14.20 -8.78 -1.99
C ASP A 35 -15.50 -7.99 -2.19
N SER A 36 -16.64 -8.66 -1.99
CA SER A 36 -17.96 -8.04 -2.10
C SER A 36 -18.22 -6.91 -1.09
N ASN A 37 -17.35 -6.73 -0.09
CA ASN A 37 -17.48 -5.73 0.98
C ASN A 37 -16.52 -4.55 0.82
N GLY A 38 -15.54 -4.63 -0.09
CA GLY A 38 -14.62 -3.53 -0.36
C GLY A 38 -13.34 -3.97 -1.05
N ARG A 39 -12.38 -3.06 -1.08
CA ARG A 39 -11.06 -3.31 -1.67
C ARG A 39 -9.98 -2.96 -0.67
N ALA A 40 -9.07 -3.88 -0.43
CA ALA A 40 -7.81 -3.64 0.24
C ALA A 40 -6.68 -3.58 -0.80
N SER A 41 -5.73 -2.69 -0.61
CA SER A 41 -4.51 -2.66 -1.42
C SER A 41 -3.31 -2.43 -0.53
N LEU A 42 -2.38 -3.37 -0.59
CA LEU A 42 -1.08 -3.32 0.03
C LEU A 42 -0.08 -2.78 -0.99
N ARG A 43 0.65 -1.72 -0.63
CA ARG A 43 1.73 -1.15 -1.44
C ARG A 43 3.06 -1.31 -0.74
N TYR A 44 4.09 -1.60 -1.50
CA TYR A 44 5.44 -1.82 -0.99
C TYR A 44 6.39 -0.78 -1.56
N PHE A 45 7.18 -0.17 -0.69
CA PHE A 45 8.15 0.86 -1.02
C PHE A 45 9.50 0.53 -0.40
N LYS A 46 10.60 0.84 -1.07
CA LYS A 46 11.96 0.64 -0.56
C LYS A 46 12.66 1.98 -0.42
N ARG A 47 13.15 2.27 0.78
CA ARG A 47 13.98 3.46 0.99
C ARG A 47 15.40 3.22 0.48
N PRO A 48 15.96 4.11 -0.36
CA PRO A 48 17.28 3.91 -0.95
C PRO A 48 18.43 3.98 0.07
N SER A 49 18.34 4.85 1.09
CA SER A 49 19.44 5.06 2.05
C SER A 49 19.81 3.83 2.89
N ASP A 50 18.83 3.01 3.29
CA ASP A 50 19.06 1.85 4.15
C ASP A 50 18.42 0.55 3.64
N GLY A 51 17.81 0.59 2.46
CA GLY A 51 17.19 -0.57 1.82
C GLY A 51 15.98 -1.12 2.56
N LYS A 52 15.45 -0.41 3.57
CA LYS A 52 14.27 -0.83 4.31
C LYS A 52 13.03 -0.80 3.44
N ILE A 53 12.14 -1.76 3.69
CA ILE A 53 10.89 -1.87 2.96
C ILE A 53 9.74 -1.47 3.87
N PHE A 54 8.85 -0.64 3.34
CA PHE A 54 7.67 -0.14 4.00
C PHE A 54 6.43 -0.65 3.28
N GLN A 55 5.48 -1.14 4.06
CA GLN A 55 4.19 -1.62 3.63
C GLN A 55 3.13 -0.59 4.02
N VAL A 56 2.34 -0.17 3.02
CA VAL A 56 1.22 0.75 3.17
C VAL A 56 -0.06 -0.03 2.90
N TYR A 57 -0.92 -0.17 3.92
CA TYR A 57 -2.23 -0.80 3.82
C TYR A 57 -3.33 0.23 3.53
N LEU A 58 -3.85 0.23 2.31
CA LEU A 58 -4.95 1.11 1.90
C LEU A 58 -6.27 0.32 1.92
N TYR A 59 -7.24 0.76 2.73
CA TYR A 59 -8.58 0.19 2.71
C TYR A 59 -9.54 1.17 2.04
N TYR A 60 -10.23 0.70 1.01
CA TYR A 60 -11.21 1.48 0.26
C TYR A 60 -12.60 1.06 0.71
N ILE A 61 -13.24 1.91 1.51
CA ILE A 61 -14.63 1.71 1.93
C ILE A 61 -15.54 2.33 0.88
N ARG A 62 -16.53 1.56 0.43
CA ARG A 62 -17.56 2.05 -0.48
C ARG A 62 -18.55 2.91 0.31
N TYR A 63 -18.69 4.18 -0.06
CA TYR A 63 -19.73 5.06 0.48
C TYR A 63 -20.62 5.54 -0.66
N GLY A 64 -21.87 5.03 -0.71
CA GLY A 64 -22.89 5.48 -1.66
C GLY A 64 -23.77 4.35 -2.22
N TYR A 65 -25.09 4.56 -2.23
CA TYR A 65 -26.07 3.62 -2.79
C TYR A 65 -26.12 3.68 -4.34
N GLU A 66 -25.63 4.75 -4.96
CA GLU A 66 -25.74 4.97 -6.42
C GLU A 66 -24.48 5.53 -7.10
N ASP A 67 -23.51 6.08 -6.36
CA ASP A 67 -22.23 6.57 -6.89
C ASP A 67 -21.06 5.75 -6.32
N TYR A 68 -20.22 5.22 -7.21
CA TYR A 68 -19.09 4.35 -6.87
C TYR A 68 -17.88 5.16 -6.35
N GLY A 69 -18.10 5.99 -5.33
CA GLY A 69 -17.04 6.69 -4.62
C GLY A 69 -16.30 5.74 -3.67
N PHE A 70 -14.98 5.69 -3.76
CA PHE A 70 -14.13 5.01 -2.79
C PHE A 70 -13.38 6.07 -1.97
N ASP A 71 -13.58 6.08 -0.66
CA ASP A 71 -12.75 6.85 0.24
C ASP A 71 -11.58 5.98 0.75
N VAL A 72 -10.39 6.56 0.84
CA VAL A 72 -9.17 5.86 1.27
C VAL A 72 -9.04 6.01 2.77
N SER A 73 -9.61 5.07 3.51
CA SER A 73 -9.39 4.98 4.95
C SER A 73 -8.15 4.14 5.21
N MET A 74 -7.05 4.76 5.63
CA MET A 74 -5.99 4.04 6.33
C MET A 74 -6.33 4.06 7.82
N SER A 75 -6.30 2.92 8.51
CA SER A 75 -6.32 2.93 9.96
C SER A 75 -5.02 3.58 10.47
N ASP A 76 -5.13 4.83 10.93
CA ASP A 76 -4.16 5.56 11.75
C ASP A 76 -2.94 6.23 11.06
N ASN A 77 -2.92 6.34 9.72
CA ASN A 77 -1.78 6.89 8.97
C ASN A 77 -0.44 6.23 9.35
N GLU A 78 -0.49 4.91 9.57
CA GLU A 78 0.68 4.12 9.95
C GLU A 78 1.12 3.22 8.81
N ILE A 79 2.41 3.27 8.48
CA ILE A 79 3.06 2.33 7.57
C ILE A 79 3.92 1.37 8.38
N THR A 80 4.06 0.14 7.91
CA THR A 80 4.82 -0.90 8.62
C THR A 80 6.13 -1.18 7.90
N GLU A 81 7.26 -1.02 8.60
CA GLU A 81 8.55 -1.54 8.16
C GLU A 81 8.50 -3.07 8.22
N VAL A 82 8.67 -3.71 7.06
CA VAL A 82 8.66 -5.16 6.88
C VAL A 82 10.04 -5.66 6.46
N LYS A 83 10.48 -6.76 7.05
CA LYS A 83 11.58 -7.54 6.50
C LYS A 83 10.99 -8.39 5.40
N ARG A 84 11.49 -8.28 4.17
CA ARG A 84 11.10 -9.16 3.06
C ARG A 84 11.48 -10.60 3.46
N LYS A 85 10.57 -11.33 4.11
CA LYS A 85 10.51 -12.78 3.95
C LYS A 85 10.16 -12.94 2.48
N GLU A 86 10.98 -13.66 1.73
CA GLU A 86 10.78 -13.95 0.30
C GLU A 86 9.31 -14.27 0.02
N THR A 87 8.53 -13.27 -0.41
CA THR A 87 7.15 -13.48 -0.81
C THR A 87 7.22 -14.15 -2.16
N ILE A 88 7.05 -15.47 -2.14
CA ILE A 88 6.90 -16.34 -3.30
C ILE A 88 5.87 -15.68 -4.22
N GLN A 89 6.31 -15.19 -5.38
CA GLN A 89 5.39 -14.86 -6.47
C GLN A 89 4.72 -16.17 -6.89
N TYR A 90 3.48 -16.38 -6.47
CA TYR A 90 2.63 -17.38 -7.11
C TYR A 90 2.35 -16.88 -8.53
N LYS A 91 3.23 -17.25 -9.48
CA LYS A 91 2.88 -17.22 -10.89
C LYS A 91 1.77 -18.23 -11.09
N TYR A 92 0.56 -17.74 -11.30
CA TYR A 92 -0.51 -18.57 -11.84
C TYR A 92 -0.12 -18.91 -13.27
N VAL A 93 0.35 -20.14 -13.48
CA VAL A 93 0.56 -20.69 -14.82
C VAL A 93 -0.75 -21.37 -15.19
N PRO A 94 -1.53 -20.85 -16.15
CA PRO A 94 -2.67 -21.58 -16.67
C PRO A 94 -2.16 -22.89 -17.26
N VAL A 95 -2.75 -24.00 -16.82
CA VAL A 95 -2.49 -25.33 -17.36
C VAL A 95 -3.44 -25.48 -18.54
N ASP A 96 -2.90 -25.58 -19.76
CA ASP A 96 -3.63 -25.99 -20.97
C ASP A 96 -4.17 -27.42 -20.85
#